data_AF-A0A7V3BW22-F1
#
_entry.id   AF-A0A7V3BW22-F1
#
_cell.length_a   1.000
_cell.length_b   1.000
_cell.length_c   1.000
_cell.angle_alpha   90.00
_cell.angle_beta   90.00
_cell.angle_gamma   90.00
#
_symmetry.space_group_name_H-M   'P 1'
#
loop_
_entity.id
_entity.type
_entity.pdbx_description
1 polymer ?
#
loop_
_entity_poly.entity_id
_entity_poly.type
_entity_poly.pdbx_seq_one_letter_code
_entity_poly.pdbx_strand_id
1 'polypeptide(L)'
;MSDPTPGDGGAVAAPDTEGRVLTGFRPTGPLHIGHWFGNVTNMVRLQADHEAFYFIADWHMLTTHYDRTEELPGNVRSLVLDLLAAGVDPQSVTLYRQSDVKEVAELTLLLGMITPLGWLERVPTYKERLRDMAERDIANLGLLGYPLLQTVDITIVKGELVPVGEDQVAHLELSREVVRRFNRLYGEVLVEPRALLSRAPLVPGSDGRKMSKSLDNTIDVRDDEDAIRTKVRSFITDPKKVRRGDPGRPEICPIFALHELFSHDILEWTEENCRSGALGCVDCKTNLADRIVTYYAPFRERRDELDREPHLAEDVLAEGAAKVHPVVDETMKAVRSAMSLG
;
A
#
# COMPACT_ATOMS: atom_id res chain seq x y z
N MET A 1 -5.08 42.79 45.95
CA MET A 1 -4.86 41.32 45.98
C MET A 1 -5.75 40.75 44.89
N SER A 2 -5.42 41.03 43.63
CA SER A 2 -4.53 40.25 42.73
C SER A 2 -5.29 39.08 42.10
N ASP A 3 -5.78 39.34 40.89
CA ASP A 3 -6.28 38.37 39.91
C ASP A 3 -5.29 37.21 39.70
N PRO A 4 -5.77 36.00 39.43
CA PRO A 4 -4.94 34.95 38.87
C PRO A 4 -4.85 35.14 37.34
N THR A 5 -3.62 35.24 36.86
CA THR A 5 -3.23 35.15 35.45
C THR A 5 -3.71 33.85 34.80
N PRO A 6 -4.14 33.85 33.53
CA PRO A 6 -4.27 32.62 32.75
C PRO A 6 -2.87 32.17 32.34
N GLY A 7 -2.45 31.02 32.87
CA GLY A 7 -1.17 30.38 32.54
C GLY A 7 -1.21 29.75 31.15
N ASP A 8 -0.17 30.09 30.39
CA ASP A 8 0.37 29.48 29.17
C ASP A 8 -0.27 28.18 28.67
N GLY A 9 -0.64 28.23 27.39
CA GLY A 9 -0.95 27.06 26.58
C GLY A 9 0.28 26.17 26.45
N GLY A 10 0.36 25.14 27.28
CA GLY A 10 1.24 24.01 27.04
C GLY A 10 0.81 23.32 25.75
N ALA A 11 1.65 23.40 24.73
CA ALA A 11 1.56 22.53 23.57
C ALA A 11 1.41 21.09 24.05
N VAL A 12 0.31 20.45 23.66
CA VAL A 12 0.07 19.03 23.92
C VAL A 12 1.19 18.28 23.23
N ALA A 13 2.13 17.73 24.01
CA ALA A 13 3.16 16.85 23.50
C ALA A 13 2.46 15.69 22.79
N ALA A 14 2.85 15.45 21.53
CA ALA A 14 2.39 14.30 20.77
C ALA A 14 2.71 13.01 21.57
N PRO A 15 1.81 12.00 21.53
CA PRO A 15 2.04 10.75 22.23
C PRO A 15 3.39 10.13 21.83
N ASP A 16 4.05 9.42 22.74
CA ASP A 16 5.29 8.68 22.48
C ASP A 16 5.05 7.61 21.40
N THR A 17 5.17 8.00 20.12
CA THR A 17 4.97 7.13 18.95
C THR A 17 6.22 6.27 18.69
N GLU A 18 6.03 4.99 18.40
CA GLU A 18 7.13 4.04 18.12
C GLU A 18 7.77 4.27 16.73
N GLY A 19 8.54 5.34 16.55
CA GLY A 19 9.32 5.59 15.32
C GLY A 19 8.48 5.94 14.07
N ARG A 20 9.18 6.33 13.00
CA ARG A 20 8.56 6.76 11.73
C ARG A 20 8.26 5.58 10.83
N VAL A 21 7.01 5.47 10.39
CA VAL A 21 6.58 4.45 9.43
C VAL A 21 6.31 5.06 8.07
N LEU A 22 6.81 4.44 7.00
CA LEU A 22 6.50 4.82 5.62
C LEU A 22 5.83 3.66 4.88
N THR A 23 4.69 3.93 4.25
CA THR A 23 4.07 3.03 3.26
C THR A 23 3.33 3.85 2.20
N GLY A 24 3.04 3.26 1.06
CA GLY A 24 2.37 3.98 -0.02
C GLY A 24 1.85 3.07 -1.11
N PHE A 25 1.16 3.70 -2.06
CA PHE A 25 0.59 3.03 -3.21
C PHE A 25 0.93 3.77 -4.49
N ARG A 26 1.19 3.01 -5.56
CA ARG A 26 1.18 3.55 -6.92
C ARG A 26 -0.28 3.78 -7.33
N PRO A 27 -0.64 4.95 -7.88
CA PRO A 27 -2.00 5.25 -8.34
C PRO A 27 -2.30 4.55 -9.67
N THR A 28 -2.53 3.23 -9.64
CA THR A 28 -2.80 2.38 -10.83
C THR A 28 -4.27 1.95 -10.93
N GLY A 29 -5.20 2.78 -10.45
CA GLY A 29 -6.64 2.51 -10.43
C GLY A 29 -7.18 2.02 -9.08
N PRO A 30 -8.42 1.49 -9.03
CA PRO A 30 -9.16 1.21 -7.80
C PRO A 30 -8.46 0.25 -6.83
N LEU A 31 -8.72 0.37 -5.54
CA LEU A 31 -8.29 -0.64 -4.56
C LEU A 31 -9.14 -1.91 -4.68
N HIS A 32 -8.55 -3.06 -4.34
CA HIS A 32 -9.22 -4.36 -4.34
C HIS A 32 -9.00 -5.05 -2.99
N ILE A 33 -9.73 -6.14 -2.72
CA ILE A 33 -9.67 -6.87 -1.44
C ILE A 33 -8.22 -7.20 -1.02
N GLY A 34 -7.37 -7.60 -1.97
CA GLY A 34 -5.95 -7.82 -1.72
C GLY A 34 -5.20 -6.60 -1.16
N HIS A 35 -5.47 -5.38 -1.64
CA HIS A 35 -4.90 -4.15 -1.06
C HIS A 35 -5.48 -3.86 0.33
N TRP A 36 -6.78 -4.11 0.50
CA TRP A 36 -7.50 -3.83 1.74
C TRP A 36 -6.92 -4.58 2.94
N PHE A 37 -6.85 -5.91 2.84
CA PHE A 37 -6.29 -6.77 3.89
C PHE A 37 -4.76 -6.86 3.85
N GLY A 38 -4.15 -6.52 2.72
CA GLY A 38 -2.69 -6.51 2.57
C GLY A 38 -2.01 -5.30 3.22
N ASN A 39 -2.63 -4.11 3.14
CA ASN A 39 -1.98 -2.87 3.54
C ASN A 39 -2.94 -1.82 4.12
N VAL A 40 -4.12 -1.58 3.54
CA VAL A 40 -5.01 -0.47 3.98
C VAL A 40 -5.45 -0.61 5.44
N THR A 41 -5.91 -1.79 5.84
CA THR A 41 -6.28 -2.08 7.24
C THR A 41 -5.10 -1.88 8.20
N ASN A 42 -3.88 -2.18 7.75
CA ASN A 42 -2.67 -1.94 8.51
C ASN A 42 -2.34 -0.43 8.59
N MET A 43 -2.52 0.34 7.53
CA MET A 43 -2.38 1.81 7.56
C MET A 43 -3.32 2.44 8.60
N VAL A 44 -4.59 2.03 8.61
CA VAL A 44 -5.58 2.55 9.58
C VAL A 44 -5.19 2.25 11.02
N ARG A 45 -4.48 1.14 11.27
CA ARG A 45 -3.93 0.82 12.59
C ARG A 45 -2.67 1.63 12.89
N LEU A 46 -1.72 1.68 11.96
CA LEU A 46 -0.40 2.25 12.19
C LEU A 46 -0.43 3.76 12.47
N GLN A 47 -1.39 4.50 11.92
CA GLN A 47 -1.56 5.93 12.19
C GLN A 47 -1.81 6.26 13.68
N ALA A 48 -2.29 5.30 14.48
CA ALA A 48 -2.51 5.50 15.91
C ALA A 48 -1.25 5.25 16.75
N ASP A 49 -0.37 4.37 16.28
CA ASP A 49 0.78 3.85 17.03
C ASP A 49 2.11 4.51 16.64
N HIS A 50 2.18 5.15 15.45
CA HIS A 50 3.42 5.63 14.83
C HIS A 50 3.29 7.03 14.21
N GLU A 51 4.42 7.71 14.04
CA GLU A 51 4.50 8.88 13.16
C GLU A 51 4.42 8.39 11.70
N ALA A 52 3.22 8.45 11.12
CA ALA A 52 2.91 7.80 9.86
C ALA A 52 3.06 8.74 8.66
N PHE A 53 3.92 8.32 7.72
CA PHE A 53 4.06 8.91 6.40
C PHE A 53 3.42 7.98 5.38
N TYR A 54 2.36 8.45 4.73
CA TYR A 54 1.68 7.74 3.66
C TYR A 54 1.84 8.50 2.37
N PHE A 55 2.14 7.81 1.27
CA PHE A 55 2.39 8.52 0.02
C PHE A 55 1.75 7.89 -1.20
N ILE A 56 1.37 8.77 -2.13
CA ILE A 56 0.90 8.44 -3.46
C ILE A 56 2.10 8.46 -4.40
N ALA A 57 2.56 7.27 -4.79
CA ALA A 57 3.80 7.04 -5.52
C ALA A 57 3.62 7.24 -7.03
N ASP A 58 3.37 8.47 -7.46
CA ASP A 58 3.06 8.82 -8.84
C ASP A 58 4.26 8.74 -9.79
N TRP A 59 5.48 9.08 -9.37
CA TRP A 59 6.67 8.82 -10.20
C TRP A 59 6.97 7.33 -10.35
N HIS A 60 6.72 6.52 -9.31
CA HIS A 60 6.83 5.06 -9.42
C HIS A 60 5.84 4.46 -10.43
N MET A 61 4.69 5.10 -10.66
CA MET A 61 3.75 4.67 -11.70
C MET A 61 4.40 4.76 -13.09
N LEU A 62 5.12 5.84 -13.36
CA LEU A 62 5.78 6.12 -14.65
C LEU A 62 6.85 5.08 -15.01
N THR A 63 7.41 4.34 -14.06
CA THR A 63 8.40 3.28 -14.33
C THR A 63 7.85 2.14 -15.19
N THR A 64 6.52 1.97 -15.26
CA THR A 64 5.85 0.90 -16.02
C THR A 64 4.70 1.39 -16.91
N HIS A 65 4.29 2.65 -16.76
CA HIS A 65 3.11 3.24 -17.42
C HIS A 65 3.42 4.68 -17.89
N TYR A 66 4.65 4.94 -18.32
CA TYR A 66 5.08 6.25 -18.84
C TYR A 66 4.29 6.70 -20.08
N ASP A 67 3.65 5.76 -20.79
CA ASP A 67 2.85 5.96 -22.00
C ASP A 67 1.35 6.16 -21.71
N ARG A 68 0.93 6.13 -20.44
CA ARG A 68 -0.48 6.22 -20.01
C ARG A 68 -0.63 7.15 -18.81
N THR A 69 -0.38 8.44 -19.04
CA THR A 69 -0.34 9.45 -17.97
C THR A 69 -1.65 10.20 -17.79
N GLU A 70 -2.58 10.07 -18.74
CA GLU A 70 -3.86 10.77 -18.78
C GLU A 70 -4.76 10.39 -17.61
N GLU A 71 -4.67 9.15 -17.14
CA GLU A 71 -5.46 8.63 -16.02
C GLU A 71 -4.88 9.00 -14.65
N LEU A 72 -3.63 9.48 -14.60
CA LEU A 72 -2.90 9.70 -13.35
C LEU A 72 -3.63 10.65 -12.39
N PRO A 73 -4.12 11.83 -12.80
CA PRO A 73 -4.83 12.73 -11.88
C PRO A 73 -6.08 12.07 -11.27
N GLY A 74 -6.85 11.35 -12.08
CA GLY A 74 -8.04 10.64 -11.63
C GLY A 74 -7.70 9.50 -10.66
N ASN A 75 -6.63 8.76 -10.93
CA ASN A 75 -6.17 7.67 -10.06
C ASN A 75 -5.62 8.20 -8.73
N VAL A 76 -4.89 9.31 -8.73
CA VAL A 76 -4.41 9.98 -7.51
C VAL A 76 -5.60 10.42 -6.66
N ARG A 77 -6.54 11.17 -7.25
CA ARG A 77 -7.75 11.61 -6.55
C ARG A 77 -8.51 10.42 -5.97
N SER A 78 -8.77 9.41 -6.79
CA SER A 78 -9.51 8.23 -6.33
C SER A 78 -8.82 7.53 -5.16
N LEU A 79 -7.51 7.34 -5.24
CA LEU A 79 -6.76 6.64 -4.20
C LEU A 79 -6.75 7.41 -2.87
N VAL A 80 -6.60 8.74 -2.91
CA VAL A 80 -6.70 9.56 -1.69
C VAL A 80 -8.06 9.38 -1.04
N LEU A 81 -9.14 9.52 -1.81
CA LEU A 81 -10.49 9.38 -1.28
C LEU A 81 -10.80 7.95 -0.81
N ASP A 82 -10.24 6.93 -1.47
CA ASP A 82 -10.35 5.54 -1.02
C ASP A 82 -9.66 5.33 0.34
N LEU A 83 -8.48 5.94 0.55
CA LEU A 83 -7.79 5.87 1.85
C LEU A 83 -8.56 6.60 2.95
N LEU A 84 -9.09 7.80 2.67
CA LEU A 84 -9.92 8.56 3.61
C LEU A 84 -11.19 7.79 3.99
N ALA A 85 -11.89 7.22 3.00
CA ALA A 85 -13.08 6.41 3.23
C ALA A 85 -12.78 5.11 4.00
N ALA A 86 -11.56 4.57 3.86
CA ALA A 86 -11.11 3.43 4.64
C ALA A 86 -10.77 3.77 6.11
N GLY A 87 -10.68 5.05 6.46
CA GLY A 87 -10.43 5.52 7.82
C GLY A 87 -9.00 6.04 8.06
N VAL A 88 -8.21 6.30 7.01
CA VAL A 88 -6.99 7.09 7.14
C VAL A 88 -7.38 8.53 7.47
N ASP A 89 -6.92 9.03 8.61
CA ASP A 89 -7.19 10.38 9.07
C ASP A 89 -6.01 11.31 8.68
N PRO A 90 -6.22 12.29 7.78
CA PRO A 90 -5.16 13.19 7.32
C PRO A 90 -4.65 14.13 8.41
N GLN A 91 -5.36 14.25 9.54
CA GLN A 91 -4.88 14.98 10.72
C GLN A 91 -3.91 14.15 11.55
N SER A 92 -4.02 12.82 11.50
CA SER A 92 -3.18 11.88 12.23
C SER A 92 -1.94 11.43 11.43
N VAL A 93 -1.92 11.65 10.12
CA VAL A 93 -0.82 11.19 9.24
C VAL A 93 -0.30 12.30 8.32
N THR A 94 0.89 12.09 7.78
CA THR A 94 1.41 12.87 6.66
C THR A 94 1.10 12.14 5.35
N LEU A 95 -0.05 12.44 4.72
CA LEU A 95 -0.46 11.88 3.44
C LEU A 95 -0.10 12.82 2.28
N TYR A 96 0.89 12.46 1.45
CA TYR A 96 1.40 13.36 0.40
C TYR A 96 1.57 12.65 -0.94
N ARG A 97 1.73 13.42 -2.02
CA ARG A 97 2.06 12.89 -3.35
C ARG A 97 3.57 12.95 -3.57
N GLN A 98 4.15 11.87 -4.08
CA GLN A 98 5.60 11.75 -4.27
C GLN A 98 6.14 12.92 -5.09
N SER A 99 5.49 13.28 -6.20
CA SER A 99 5.93 14.37 -7.05
C SER A 99 5.82 15.77 -6.44
N ASP A 100 5.18 15.96 -5.28
CA ASP A 100 5.20 17.25 -4.58
C ASP A 100 6.53 17.48 -3.85
N VAL A 101 7.30 16.42 -3.62
CA VAL A 101 8.62 16.45 -2.95
C VAL A 101 9.73 16.36 -4.00
N LYS A 102 10.18 17.49 -4.55
CA LYS A 102 11.15 17.51 -5.65
C LYS A 102 12.54 17.02 -5.25
N GLU A 103 12.85 17.10 -3.98
CA GLU A 103 14.07 16.60 -3.35
C GLU A 103 14.22 15.09 -3.53
N VAL A 104 13.13 14.34 -3.72
CA VAL A 104 13.20 12.92 -4.09
C VAL A 104 14.00 12.74 -5.39
N ALA A 105 13.86 13.64 -6.37
CA ALA A 105 14.63 13.56 -7.61
C ALA A 105 16.12 13.87 -7.39
N GLU A 106 16.43 14.88 -6.57
CA GLU A 106 17.80 15.23 -6.21
C GLU A 106 18.48 14.08 -5.44
N LEU A 107 17.84 13.55 -4.40
CA LEU A 107 18.40 12.47 -3.61
C LEU A 107 18.55 11.19 -4.44
N THR A 108 17.63 10.92 -5.38
CA THR A 108 17.79 9.82 -6.35
C THR A 108 19.03 9.98 -7.21
N LEU A 109 19.31 11.19 -7.71
CA LEU A 109 20.52 11.48 -8.45
C LEU A 109 21.77 11.23 -7.59
N LEU A 110 21.79 11.77 -6.38
CA LEU A 110 22.94 11.67 -5.46
C LEU A 110 23.22 10.22 -5.06
N LEU A 111 22.20 9.47 -4.65
CA LEU A 111 22.36 8.05 -4.31
C LEU A 111 22.67 7.20 -5.54
N GLY A 112 22.24 7.62 -6.73
CA GLY A 112 22.57 6.99 -8.00
C GLY A 112 24.07 6.98 -8.28
N MET A 113 24.79 8.05 -7.91
CA MET A 113 26.24 8.15 -8.12
C MET A 113 27.05 7.17 -7.26
N ILE A 114 26.47 6.67 -6.15
CA ILE A 114 27.14 5.74 -5.25
C ILE A 114 26.58 4.31 -5.33
N THR A 115 25.53 4.06 -6.11
CA THR A 115 24.87 2.75 -6.19
C THR A 115 25.35 1.97 -7.41
N PRO A 116 26.06 0.83 -7.24
CA PRO A 116 26.48 0.00 -8.38
C PRO A 116 25.29 -0.58 -9.13
N LEU A 117 25.34 -0.60 -10.46
CA LEU A 117 24.27 -1.15 -11.31
C LEU A 117 23.94 -2.62 -10.97
N GLY A 118 24.97 -3.44 -10.68
CA GLY A 118 24.78 -4.84 -10.31
C GLY A 118 23.95 -5.06 -9.04
N TRP A 119 23.79 -4.04 -8.19
CA TRP A 119 22.88 -4.10 -7.03
C TRP A 119 21.40 -3.97 -7.45
N LEU A 120 21.13 -3.18 -8.48
CA LEU A 120 19.78 -2.99 -9.03
C LEU A 120 19.38 -4.21 -9.87
N GLU A 121 20.29 -4.71 -10.71
CA GLU A 121 20.04 -5.84 -11.62
C GLU A 121 19.77 -7.17 -10.90
N ARG A 122 20.19 -7.31 -9.64
CA ARG A 122 19.98 -8.53 -8.84
C ARG A 122 18.64 -8.57 -8.11
N VAL A 123 17.90 -7.46 -8.06
CA VAL A 123 16.58 -7.43 -7.41
C VAL A 123 15.63 -8.37 -8.18
N PRO A 124 15.05 -9.41 -7.55
CA PRO A 124 14.29 -10.46 -8.26
C PRO A 124 13.13 -9.92 -9.10
N THR A 125 12.37 -8.97 -8.53
CA THR A 125 11.19 -8.39 -9.18
C THR A 125 11.52 -7.63 -10.46
N TYR A 126 12.73 -7.10 -10.61
CA TYR A 126 13.16 -6.47 -11.86
C TYR A 126 13.21 -7.49 -12.99
N LYS A 127 13.80 -8.67 -12.74
CA LYS A 127 13.89 -9.76 -13.72
C LYS A 127 12.53 -10.33 -14.07
N GLU A 128 11.64 -10.44 -13.11
CA GLU A 128 10.25 -10.89 -13.34
C GLU A 128 9.49 -9.89 -14.23
N ARG A 129 9.57 -8.59 -13.91
CA ARG A 129 8.94 -7.53 -14.73
C ARG A 129 9.43 -7.54 -16.17
N LEU A 130 10.73 -7.71 -16.40
CA LEU A 130 11.30 -7.83 -17.75
C LEU A 130 10.74 -9.03 -18.53
N ARG A 131 10.47 -10.15 -17.86
CA ARG A 131 9.89 -11.35 -18.49
C ARG A 131 8.42 -11.16 -18.82
N ASP A 132 7.65 -10.63 -17.87
CA ASP A 132 6.20 -10.47 -17.99
C ASP A 132 5.78 -9.38 -18.99
N MET A 133 6.68 -8.44 -19.27
CA MET A 133 6.43 -7.28 -20.14
C MET A 133 7.39 -7.24 -21.33
N ALA A 134 7.86 -8.40 -21.80
CA ALA A 134 8.83 -8.53 -22.90
C ALA A 134 8.39 -7.84 -24.21
N GLU A 135 7.09 -7.57 -24.37
CA GLU A 135 6.52 -6.87 -25.53
C GLU A 135 6.58 -5.33 -25.43
N ARG A 136 7.01 -4.77 -24.30
CA ARG A 136 7.14 -3.31 -24.08
C ARG A 136 8.60 -2.91 -23.91
N ASP A 137 8.96 -1.70 -24.33
CA ASP A 137 10.29 -1.10 -24.11
C ASP A 137 10.47 -0.61 -22.67
N ILE A 138 10.30 -1.54 -21.72
CA ILE A 138 10.36 -1.30 -20.28
C ILE A 138 11.75 -1.55 -19.69
N ALA A 139 12.70 -2.02 -20.50
CA ALA A 139 14.12 -2.15 -20.11
C ALA A 139 14.82 -0.78 -20.10
N ASN A 140 14.24 0.18 -19.38
CA ASN A 140 14.68 1.56 -19.33
C ASN A 140 15.24 1.92 -17.93
N LEU A 141 15.91 3.08 -17.86
CA LEU A 141 16.52 3.58 -16.63
C LEU A 141 15.50 3.71 -15.49
N GLY A 142 14.26 4.11 -15.79
CA GLY A 142 13.21 4.28 -14.80
C GLY A 142 12.87 2.96 -14.11
N LEU A 143 12.69 1.87 -14.88
CA LEU A 143 12.43 0.56 -14.30
C LEU A 143 13.67 -0.02 -13.62
N LEU A 144 14.88 0.16 -14.15
CA LEU A 144 16.08 -0.33 -13.45
C LEU A 144 16.30 0.43 -12.13
N GLY A 145 16.02 1.73 -12.10
CA GLY A 145 16.25 2.62 -10.97
C GLY A 145 15.15 2.63 -9.91
N TYR A 146 13.97 2.04 -10.15
CA TYR A 146 12.86 2.14 -9.20
C TYR A 146 13.19 1.64 -7.78
N PRO A 147 14.00 0.58 -7.56
CA PRO A 147 14.34 0.15 -6.21
C PRO A 147 15.19 1.19 -5.45
N LEU A 148 16.01 1.96 -6.18
CA LEU A 148 16.74 3.09 -5.62
C LEU A 148 15.80 4.25 -5.32
N LEU A 149 14.86 4.56 -6.21
CA LEU A 149 13.83 5.57 -5.97
C LEU A 149 13.02 5.24 -4.70
N GLN A 150 12.65 3.97 -4.50
CA GLN A 150 11.98 3.50 -3.28
C GLN A 150 12.86 3.69 -2.02
N THR A 151 14.17 3.46 -2.15
CA THR A 151 15.13 3.72 -1.06
C THR A 151 15.15 5.20 -0.68
N VAL A 152 15.07 6.09 -1.68
CA VAL A 152 14.99 7.54 -1.48
C VAL A 152 13.71 7.91 -0.77
N ASP A 153 12.56 7.40 -1.21
CA ASP A 153 11.28 7.67 -0.55
C ASP A 153 11.31 7.30 0.94
N ILE A 154 11.92 6.16 1.29
CA ILE A 154 12.11 5.70 2.67
C ILE A 154 13.02 6.66 3.44
N THR A 155 14.20 6.95 2.91
CA THR A 155 15.24 7.62 3.69
C THR A 155 15.02 9.13 3.79
N ILE A 156 14.35 9.76 2.81
CA ILE A 156 14.14 11.21 2.78
C ILE A 156 13.26 11.71 3.94
N VAL A 157 12.33 10.87 4.39
CA VAL A 157 11.49 11.13 5.58
C VAL A 157 12.06 10.54 6.87
N LYS A 158 13.27 9.95 6.80
CA LYS A 158 13.88 9.16 7.88
C LYS A 158 12.99 8.00 8.34
N GLY A 159 12.39 7.28 7.40
CA GLY A 159 11.52 6.13 7.67
C GLY A 159 12.29 4.98 8.34
N GLU A 160 11.93 4.68 9.59
CA GLU A 160 12.54 3.62 10.40
C GLU A 160 11.86 2.27 10.20
N LEU A 161 10.55 2.29 9.97
CA LEU A 161 9.70 1.12 9.83
C LEU A 161 9.05 1.14 8.46
N VAL A 162 9.18 0.04 7.72
CA VAL A 162 8.56 -0.12 6.40
C VAL A 162 7.72 -1.39 6.42
N PRO A 163 6.38 -1.30 6.32
CA PRO A 163 5.51 -2.45 6.17
C PRO A 163 5.85 -3.17 4.86
N VAL A 164 6.34 -4.40 4.95
CA VAL A 164 6.76 -5.18 3.78
C VAL A 164 6.18 -6.59 3.84
N GLY A 165 5.69 -7.06 2.70
CA GLY A 165 5.45 -8.48 2.45
C GLY A 165 6.74 -9.19 2.07
N GLU A 166 6.69 -10.53 1.98
CA GLU A 166 7.85 -11.35 1.57
C GLU A 166 8.43 -10.93 0.21
N ASP A 167 7.59 -10.43 -0.70
CA ASP A 167 7.96 -9.99 -2.04
C ASP A 167 8.72 -8.65 -2.08
N GLN A 168 8.77 -7.91 -0.97
CA GLN A 168 9.45 -6.61 -0.86
C GLN A 168 10.73 -6.66 -0.01
N VAL A 169 11.08 -7.82 0.53
CA VAL A 169 12.28 -7.99 1.39
C VAL A 169 13.57 -7.63 0.64
N ALA A 170 13.65 -7.98 -0.64
CA ALA A 170 14.82 -7.67 -1.46
C ALA A 170 15.01 -6.16 -1.69
N HIS A 171 13.91 -5.40 -1.84
CA HIS A 171 13.96 -3.93 -1.97
C HIS A 171 14.45 -3.29 -0.69
N LEU A 172 13.92 -3.77 0.44
CA LEU A 172 14.30 -3.23 1.74
C LEU A 172 15.78 -3.52 2.06
N GLU A 173 16.30 -4.69 1.68
CA GLU A 173 17.72 -4.99 1.86
C GLU A 173 18.60 -4.10 0.99
N LEU A 174 18.22 -3.85 -0.27
CA LEU A 174 18.89 -2.85 -1.10
C LEU A 174 18.90 -1.48 -0.42
N SER A 175 17.78 -1.04 0.16
CA SER A 175 17.70 0.22 0.88
C SER A 175 18.71 0.29 2.03
N ARG A 176 18.86 -0.79 2.81
CA ARG A 176 19.87 -0.87 3.87
C ARG A 176 21.29 -0.79 3.33
N GLU A 177 21.59 -1.50 2.25
CA GLU A 177 22.93 -1.48 1.66
C GLU A 177 23.32 -0.08 1.14
N VAL A 178 22.37 0.61 0.49
CA VAL A 178 22.56 1.98 0.01
C VAL A 178 22.75 2.95 1.17
N VAL A 179 21.90 2.88 2.20
CA VAL A 179 22.03 3.72 3.42
C VAL A 179 23.37 3.50 4.10
N ARG A 180 23.74 2.25 4.39
CA ARG A 180 25.04 1.93 5.01
C ARG A 180 26.20 2.41 4.15
N ARG A 181 26.08 2.35 2.81
CA ARG A 181 27.11 2.84 1.90
C ARG A 181 27.24 4.35 1.95
N PHE A 182 26.13 5.08 1.92
CA PHE A 182 26.12 6.53 2.11
C PHE A 182 26.79 6.90 3.43
N ASN A 183 26.37 6.27 4.54
CA ASN A 183 26.87 6.62 5.87
C ASN A 183 28.37 6.32 6.02
N ARG A 184 28.87 5.23 5.41
CA ARG A 184 30.32 4.95 5.38
C ARG A 184 31.13 5.97 4.58
N LEU A 185 30.55 6.56 3.53
CA LEU A 185 31.25 7.50 2.66
C LEU A 185 31.22 8.94 3.22
N TYR A 186 30.09 9.34 3.81
CA TYR A 186 29.81 10.75 4.11
C TYR A 186 29.48 11.02 5.60
N GLY A 187 29.33 9.97 6.42
CA GLY A 187 28.97 10.07 7.84
C GLY A 187 27.53 9.62 8.13
N GLU A 188 27.23 9.29 9.40
CA GLU A 188 25.92 8.80 9.84
C GLU A 188 24.82 9.88 9.68
N VAL A 189 24.13 9.86 8.54
CA VAL A 189 23.09 10.86 8.18
C VAL A 189 21.77 10.18 7.86
N LEU A 190 21.80 9.12 7.06
CA LEU A 190 20.61 8.40 6.64
C LEU A 190 20.25 7.32 7.65
N VAL A 191 18.96 7.15 7.90
CA VAL A 191 18.44 6.14 8.84
C VAL A 191 18.26 4.81 8.10
N GLU A 192 18.79 3.73 8.69
CA GLU A 192 18.64 2.39 8.14
C GLU A 192 17.22 1.83 8.42
N PRO A 193 16.45 1.46 7.39
CA PRO A 193 15.07 1.03 7.59
C PRO A 193 14.94 -0.42 8.06
N ARG A 194 13.97 -0.67 8.93
CA ARG A 194 13.61 -1.99 9.46
C ARG A 194 12.30 -2.47 8.86
N ALA A 195 12.21 -3.78 8.68
CA ALA A 195 10.98 -4.41 8.20
C ALA A 195 9.95 -4.39 9.32
N LEU A 196 8.76 -3.87 9.03
CA LEU A 196 7.58 -4.15 9.83
C LEU A 196 6.83 -5.29 9.14
N LEU A 197 7.16 -6.52 9.54
CA LEU A 197 6.55 -7.71 8.93
C LEU A 197 5.08 -7.77 9.31
N SER A 198 4.20 -7.54 8.35
CA SER A 198 2.77 -7.80 8.54
C SER A 198 2.49 -9.28 8.28
N ARG A 199 1.68 -9.91 9.13
CA ARG A 199 1.13 -11.25 8.87
C ARG A 199 -0.07 -11.17 7.93
N ALA A 200 -0.08 -10.23 6.99
CA ALA A 200 -1.21 -10.07 6.11
C ALA A 200 -1.40 -11.35 5.29
N PRO A 201 -2.61 -11.93 5.27
CA PRO A 201 -2.87 -13.15 4.53
C PRO A 201 -2.70 -12.90 3.03
N LEU A 202 -2.16 -13.88 2.31
CA LEU A 202 -2.20 -13.88 0.86
C LEU A 202 -3.67 -13.98 0.44
N VAL A 203 -4.23 -12.90 -0.12
CA VAL A 203 -5.62 -12.90 -0.59
C VAL A 203 -5.67 -13.52 -1.99
N PRO A 204 -6.37 -14.65 -2.20
CA PRO A 204 -6.50 -15.26 -3.51
C PRO A 204 -7.51 -14.51 -4.38
N GLY A 205 -7.23 -14.46 -5.68
CA GLY A 205 -8.15 -14.00 -6.71
C GLY A 205 -9.09 -15.10 -7.20
N SER A 206 -9.89 -14.77 -8.22
CA SER A 206 -10.88 -15.66 -8.81
C SER A 206 -10.32 -16.98 -9.36
N ASP A 207 -9.04 -17.02 -9.66
CA ASP A 207 -8.31 -18.18 -10.19
C ASP A 207 -7.42 -18.88 -9.15
N GLY A 208 -7.51 -18.50 -7.87
CA GLY A 208 -6.72 -19.04 -6.78
C GLY A 208 -5.26 -18.56 -6.70
N ARG A 209 -4.79 -17.76 -7.67
CA ARG A 209 -3.49 -17.06 -7.57
C ARG A 209 -3.64 -15.82 -6.70
N LYS A 210 -2.53 -15.14 -6.38
CA LYS A 210 -2.57 -13.84 -5.65
C LYS A 210 -3.51 -12.87 -6.40
N MET A 211 -4.40 -12.21 -5.66
CA MET A 211 -5.28 -11.20 -6.23
C MET A 211 -4.45 -10.05 -6.80
N SER A 212 -4.59 -9.79 -8.11
CA SER A 212 -3.87 -8.74 -8.83
C SER A 212 -4.66 -8.27 -10.04
N LYS A 213 -4.72 -6.95 -10.24
CA LYS A 213 -5.34 -6.33 -11.43
C LYS A 213 -4.79 -6.87 -12.74
N SER A 214 -3.48 -7.16 -12.79
CA SER A 214 -2.82 -7.66 -14.00
C SER A 214 -3.29 -9.07 -14.40
N LEU A 215 -3.89 -9.82 -13.48
CA LEU A 215 -4.44 -11.15 -13.73
C LEU A 215 -5.96 -11.12 -13.95
N ASP A 216 -6.59 -9.94 -13.90
CA ASP A 216 -8.03 -9.74 -13.99
C ASP A 216 -8.83 -10.69 -13.06
N ASN A 217 -8.29 -10.91 -11.85
CA ASN A 217 -8.82 -11.89 -10.89
C ASN A 217 -9.30 -11.22 -9.59
N THR A 218 -9.67 -9.94 -9.65
CA THR A 218 -9.90 -9.08 -8.48
C THR A 218 -11.37 -8.82 -8.18
N ILE A 219 -11.66 -8.44 -6.93
CA ILE A 219 -12.91 -7.79 -6.52
C ILE A 219 -12.50 -6.42 -5.97
N ASP A 220 -13.03 -5.35 -6.56
CA ASP A 220 -12.70 -3.99 -6.18
C ASP A 220 -13.52 -3.59 -4.95
N VAL A 221 -12.92 -2.83 -4.04
CA VAL A 221 -13.60 -2.44 -2.79
C VAL A 221 -14.78 -1.50 -3.02
N ARG A 222 -14.81 -0.89 -4.21
CA ARG A 222 -15.86 0.00 -4.70
C ARG A 222 -16.91 -0.69 -5.57
N ASP A 223 -16.75 -1.97 -5.88
CA ASP A 223 -17.74 -2.70 -6.68
C ASP A 223 -19.13 -2.59 -6.01
N ASP A 224 -20.16 -2.38 -6.83
CA ASP A 224 -21.54 -2.47 -6.40
C ASP A 224 -21.93 -3.93 -6.11
N GLU A 225 -23.13 -4.12 -5.59
CA GLU A 225 -23.62 -5.45 -5.22
C GLU A 225 -23.64 -6.43 -6.40
N ASP A 226 -24.08 -5.98 -7.58
CA ASP A 226 -24.20 -6.82 -8.76
C ASP A 226 -22.81 -7.24 -9.28
N ALA A 227 -21.85 -6.32 -9.29
CA ALA A 227 -20.46 -6.59 -9.65
C ALA A 227 -19.80 -7.56 -8.66
N ILE A 228 -19.95 -7.35 -7.35
CA ILE A 228 -19.41 -8.26 -6.31
C ILE A 228 -20.00 -9.67 -6.52
N ARG A 229 -21.32 -9.79 -6.62
CA ARG A 229 -21.99 -11.08 -6.79
C ARG A 229 -21.53 -11.78 -8.07
N THR A 230 -21.40 -11.04 -9.16
CA THR A 230 -20.93 -11.57 -10.46
C THR A 230 -19.49 -12.07 -10.36
N LYS A 231 -18.59 -11.27 -9.78
CA LYS A 231 -17.18 -11.64 -9.59
C LYS A 231 -17.06 -12.84 -8.65
N VAL A 232 -17.70 -12.85 -7.48
CA VAL A 232 -17.68 -14.01 -6.56
C VAL A 232 -18.21 -15.29 -7.21
N ARG A 233 -19.22 -15.19 -8.09
CA ARG A 233 -19.72 -16.34 -8.85
C ARG A 233 -18.66 -16.95 -9.78
N SER A 234 -17.74 -16.17 -10.33
CA SER A 234 -16.71 -16.66 -11.28
C SER A 234 -15.54 -17.39 -10.61
N PHE A 235 -15.37 -17.25 -9.28
CA PHE A 235 -14.24 -17.84 -8.56
C PHE A 235 -14.17 -19.36 -8.74
N ILE A 236 -12.98 -19.90 -8.91
CA ILE A 236 -12.77 -21.34 -8.82
C ILE A 236 -13.05 -21.81 -7.39
N THR A 237 -13.39 -23.09 -7.27
CA THR A 237 -13.58 -23.76 -5.97
C THR A 237 -12.81 -25.07 -5.98
N ASP A 238 -13.02 -25.94 -4.99
CA ASP A 238 -12.39 -27.28 -5.00
C ASP A 238 -12.80 -28.05 -6.27
N PRO A 239 -11.84 -28.40 -7.16
CA PRO A 239 -12.15 -29.10 -8.40
C PRO A 239 -12.72 -30.51 -8.18
N LYS A 240 -12.56 -31.09 -6.99
CA LYS A 240 -13.14 -32.40 -6.65
C LYS A 240 -14.57 -32.32 -6.12
N LYS A 241 -15.04 -31.13 -5.71
CA LYS A 241 -16.42 -30.92 -5.26
C LYS A 241 -17.27 -30.48 -6.44
N VAL A 242 -17.74 -31.45 -7.23
CA VAL A 242 -18.45 -31.18 -8.49
C VAL A 242 -19.91 -30.81 -8.23
N ARG A 243 -20.55 -31.42 -7.22
CA ARG A 243 -21.95 -31.19 -6.87
C ARG A 243 -22.18 -31.14 -5.35
N ARG A 244 -23.37 -30.67 -4.96
CA ARG A 244 -23.86 -30.78 -3.59
C ARG A 244 -23.91 -32.27 -3.18
N GLY A 245 -23.47 -32.57 -1.96
CA GLY A 245 -23.25 -33.93 -1.47
C GLY A 245 -21.82 -34.43 -1.59
N ASP A 246 -21.01 -33.90 -2.52
CA ASP A 246 -19.59 -34.23 -2.57
C ASP A 246 -18.83 -33.51 -1.44
N PRO A 247 -17.94 -34.17 -0.69
CA PRO A 247 -17.14 -33.53 0.35
C PRO A 247 -16.15 -32.53 -0.26
N GLY A 248 -16.03 -31.35 0.35
CA GLY A 248 -15.10 -30.30 -0.07
C GLY A 248 -13.83 -30.23 0.79
N ARG A 249 -12.82 -29.54 0.25
CA ARG A 249 -11.57 -29.20 0.95
C ARG A 249 -11.44 -27.68 1.08
N PRO A 250 -11.92 -27.09 2.19
CA PRO A 250 -11.81 -25.66 2.48
C PRO A 250 -10.40 -25.11 2.30
N GLU A 251 -9.38 -25.85 2.74
CA GLU A 251 -7.97 -25.44 2.76
C GLU A 251 -7.34 -25.15 1.38
N ILE A 252 -7.96 -25.59 0.28
CA ILE A 252 -7.48 -25.29 -1.09
C ILE A 252 -8.45 -24.39 -1.86
N CYS A 253 -9.53 -23.94 -1.23
CA CYS A 253 -10.63 -23.25 -1.90
C CYS A 253 -10.49 -21.73 -1.72
N PRO A 254 -10.32 -20.96 -2.81
CA PRO A 254 -10.23 -19.50 -2.72
C PRO A 254 -11.45 -18.84 -2.05
N ILE A 255 -12.65 -19.41 -2.24
CA ILE A 255 -13.87 -18.95 -1.58
C ILE A 255 -13.78 -19.08 -0.06
N PHE A 256 -13.21 -20.18 0.44
CA PHE A 256 -13.07 -20.36 1.89
C PHE A 256 -12.02 -19.42 2.48
N ALA A 257 -10.90 -19.20 1.78
CA ALA A 257 -9.92 -18.20 2.19
C ALA A 257 -10.52 -16.78 2.28
N LEU A 258 -11.48 -16.42 1.42
CA LEU A 258 -12.22 -15.16 1.56
C LEU A 258 -13.22 -15.18 2.72
N HIS A 259 -13.84 -16.33 3.03
CA HIS A 259 -14.68 -16.44 4.23
C HIS A 259 -13.91 -16.16 5.52
N GLU A 260 -12.64 -16.56 5.60
CA GLU A 260 -11.77 -16.25 6.76
C GLU A 260 -11.60 -14.74 6.98
N LEU A 261 -11.77 -13.92 5.94
CA LEU A 261 -11.66 -12.46 6.02
C LEU A 261 -13.00 -11.78 6.35
N PHE A 262 -14.10 -12.30 5.81
CA PHE A 262 -15.39 -11.60 5.82
C PHE A 262 -16.49 -12.26 6.66
N SER A 263 -16.36 -13.54 7.00
CA SER A 263 -17.47 -14.37 7.47
C SER A 263 -17.21 -15.01 8.83
N HIS A 264 -16.56 -14.27 9.73
CA HIS A 264 -16.23 -14.74 11.09
C HIS A 264 -17.45 -15.29 11.86
N ASP A 265 -18.66 -14.79 11.55
CA ASP A 265 -19.95 -15.20 12.14
C ASP A 265 -20.44 -16.59 11.69
N ILE A 266 -20.04 -17.05 10.51
CA ILE A 266 -20.46 -18.34 9.93
C ILE A 266 -19.30 -19.23 9.49
N LEU A 267 -18.06 -18.91 9.88
CA LEU A 267 -16.86 -19.56 9.35
C LEU A 267 -16.86 -21.06 9.68
N GLU A 268 -17.08 -21.40 10.95
CA GLU A 268 -17.14 -22.79 11.43
C GLU A 268 -18.26 -23.58 10.74
N TRP A 269 -19.45 -22.99 10.63
CA TRP A 269 -20.58 -23.60 9.94
C TRP A 269 -20.28 -23.83 8.45
N THR A 270 -19.65 -22.85 7.79
CA THR A 270 -19.23 -22.96 6.38
C THR A 270 -18.22 -24.09 6.21
N GLU A 271 -17.24 -24.19 7.11
CA GLU A 271 -16.23 -25.24 7.06
C GLU A 271 -16.86 -26.62 7.21
N GLU A 272 -17.66 -26.83 8.26
CA GLU A 272 -18.31 -28.11 8.56
C GLU A 272 -19.21 -28.56 7.40
N ASN A 273 -20.04 -27.65 6.87
CA ASN A 273 -20.97 -27.98 5.79
C ASN A 273 -20.28 -28.11 4.42
N CYS A 274 -19.14 -27.45 4.22
CA CYS A 274 -18.30 -27.68 3.03
C CYS A 274 -17.66 -29.07 3.09
N ARG A 275 -17.04 -29.42 4.23
CA ARG A 275 -16.37 -30.72 4.44
C ARG A 275 -17.34 -31.89 4.34
N SER A 276 -18.52 -31.79 4.94
CA SER A 276 -19.55 -32.85 4.86
C SER A 276 -20.22 -32.94 3.49
N GLY A 277 -20.09 -31.91 2.65
CA GLY A 277 -20.74 -31.81 1.35
C GLY A 277 -22.18 -31.26 1.41
N ALA A 278 -22.71 -31.00 2.60
CA ALA A 278 -24.06 -30.47 2.82
C ALA A 278 -24.31 -29.11 2.16
N LEU A 279 -23.28 -28.25 2.12
CA LEU A 279 -23.30 -26.95 1.45
C LEU A 279 -22.83 -27.08 -0.01
N GLY A 280 -23.62 -26.55 -0.95
CA GLY A 280 -23.24 -26.42 -2.35
C GLY A 280 -22.32 -25.23 -2.59
N CYS A 281 -21.42 -25.29 -3.58
CA CYS A 281 -20.50 -24.19 -3.87
C CYS A 281 -21.22 -22.90 -4.29
N VAL A 282 -22.38 -23.00 -4.93
CA VAL A 282 -23.20 -21.83 -5.32
C VAL A 282 -23.77 -21.13 -4.09
N ASP A 283 -24.32 -21.88 -3.14
CA ASP A 283 -24.86 -21.33 -1.89
C ASP A 283 -23.72 -20.73 -1.04
N CYS A 284 -22.58 -21.41 -0.96
CA CYS A 284 -21.37 -20.91 -0.31
C CYS A 284 -20.91 -19.56 -0.87
N LYS A 285 -20.83 -19.44 -2.21
CA LYS A 285 -20.52 -18.19 -2.90
C LYS A 285 -21.55 -17.08 -2.65
N THR A 286 -22.83 -17.44 -2.63
CA THR A 286 -23.91 -16.48 -2.35
C THR A 286 -23.75 -15.94 -0.93
N ASN A 287 -23.51 -16.83 0.03
CA ASN A 287 -23.22 -16.47 1.41
C ASN A 287 -22.03 -15.51 1.48
N LEU A 288 -20.90 -15.82 0.85
CA LEU A 288 -19.72 -14.95 0.85
C LEU A 288 -20.04 -13.57 0.27
N ALA A 289 -20.73 -13.51 -0.87
CA ALA A 289 -21.05 -12.25 -1.53
C ALA A 289 -21.87 -11.33 -0.62
N ASP A 290 -22.85 -11.87 0.13
CA ASP A 290 -23.64 -11.08 1.10
C ASP A 290 -22.74 -10.43 2.17
N ARG A 291 -21.73 -11.15 2.67
CA ARG A 291 -20.80 -10.62 3.69
C ARG A 291 -19.87 -9.57 3.10
N ILE A 292 -19.36 -9.77 1.89
CA ILE A 292 -18.52 -8.77 1.20
C ILE A 292 -19.31 -7.48 0.95
N VAL A 293 -20.56 -7.61 0.46
CA VAL A 293 -21.45 -6.47 0.23
C VAL A 293 -21.70 -5.71 1.53
N THR A 294 -22.06 -6.42 2.60
CA THR A 294 -22.31 -5.83 3.92
C THR A 294 -21.06 -5.16 4.49
N TYR A 295 -19.90 -5.81 4.39
CA TYR A 295 -18.64 -5.32 4.93
C TYR A 295 -18.21 -3.99 4.30
N TYR A 296 -18.31 -3.88 2.97
CA TYR A 296 -17.92 -2.65 2.27
C TYR A 296 -19.03 -1.60 2.16
N ALA A 297 -20.25 -1.86 2.67
CA ALA A 297 -21.33 -0.88 2.60
C ALA A 297 -21.01 0.44 3.32
N PRO A 298 -20.48 0.46 4.56
CA PRO A 298 -20.09 1.70 5.22
C PRO A 298 -18.96 2.44 4.50
N PHE A 299 -18.00 1.67 3.95
CA PHE A 299 -16.91 2.23 3.14
C PHE A 299 -17.46 2.93 1.89
N ARG A 300 -18.38 2.30 1.15
CA ARG A 300 -18.97 2.88 -0.07
C ARG A 300 -19.81 4.11 0.24
N GLU A 301 -20.63 4.07 1.30
CA GLU A 301 -21.41 5.23 1.74
C GLU A 301 -20.49 6.42 2.05
N ARG A 302 -19.45 6.19 2.85
CA ARG A 302 -18.46 7.22 3.16
C ARG A 302 -17.75 7.72 1.90
N ARG A 303 -17.36 6.81 1.01
CA ARG A 303 -16.67 7.14 -0.24
C ARG A 303 -17.52 8.01 -1.16
N ASP A 304 -18.83 7.73 -1.24
CA ASP A 304 -19.80 8.51 -2.02
C ASP A 304 -20.02 9.91 -1.44
N GLU A 305 -19.95 10.07 -0.12
CA GLU A 305 -19.94 11.40 0.52
C GLU A 305 -18.71 12.20 0.10
N LEU A 306 -17.52 11.60 0.24
CA LEU A 306 -16.27 12.27 -0.08
C LEU A 306 -16.15 12.61 -1.58
N ASP A 307 -16.76 11.83 -2.47
CA ASP A 307 -16.75 12.12 -3.91
C ASP A 307 -17.49 13.42 -4.25
N ARG A 308 -18.43 13.86 -3.40
CA ARG A 308 -19.18 15.12 -3.58
C ARG A 308 -18.36 16.34 -3.19
N GLU A 309 -17.17 16.17 -2.61
CA GLU A 309 -16.24 17.24 -2.28
C GLU A 309 -15.19 17.38 -3.40
N PRO A 310 -15.31 18.40 -4.28
CA PRO A 310 -14.55 18.46 -5.53
C PRO A 310 -13.04 18.70 -5.36
N HIS A 311 -12.60 19.21 -4.22
CA HIS A 311 -11.19 19.58 -3.95
C HIS A 311 -10.56 18.85 -2.77
N LEU A 312 -11.31 17.95 -2.12
CA LEU A 312 -10.85 17.33 -0.88
C LEU A 312 -9.52 16.59 -1.03
N ALA A 313 -9.32 15.87 -2.14
CA ALA A 313 -8.08 15.14 -2.36
C ALA A 313 -6.89 16.08 -2.56
N GLU A 314 -7.07 17.16 -3.31
CA GLU A 314 -6.06 18.19 -3.55
C GLU A 314 -5.70 18.93 -2.27
N ASP A 315 -6.69 19.28 -1.45
CA ASP A 315 -6.50 19.97 -0.17
C ASP A 315 -5.73 19.09 0.82
N VAL A 316 -6.09 17.80 0.93
CA VAL A 316 -5.37 16.82 1.77
C VAL A 316 -3.93 16.65 1.31
N LEU A 317 -3.69 16.54 0.01
CA LEU A 317 -2.34 16.40 -0.53
C LEU A 317 -1.50 17.67 -0.32
N ALA A 318 -2.11 18.85 -0.46
CA ALA A 318 -1.43 20.12 -0.20
C ALA A 318 -1.05 20.28 1.28
N GLU A 319 -1.95 19.88 2.20
CA GLU A 319 -1.65 19.85 3.63
C GLU A 319 -0.54 18.84 3.94
N GLY A 320 -0.60 17.64 3.36
CA GLY A 320 0.45 16.63 3.50
C GLY A 320 1.80 17.07 2.96
N ALA A 321 1.82 17.79 1.83
CA ALA A 321 3.03 18.40 1.28
C ALA A 321 3.63 19.41 2.27
N ALA A 322 2.80 20.27 2.86
CA ALA A 322 3.25 21.22 3.88
C ALA A 322 3.80 20.53 5.14
N LYS A 323 3.24 19.37 5.53
CA LYS A 323 3.72 18.55 6.66
C LYS A 323 5.04 17.82 6.36
N VAL A 324 5.24 17.33 5.14
CA VAL A 324 6.44 16.54 4.79
C VAL A 324 7.67 17.40 4.50
N HIS A 325 7.49 18.61 3.96
CA HIS A 325 8.61 19.47 3.56
C HIS A 325 9.62 19.77 4.67
N PRO A 326 9.22 20.13 5.91
CA PRO A 326 10.19 20.38 6.98
C PRO A 326 11.12 19.19 7.26
N VAL A 327 10.59 17.96 7.19
CA VAL A 327 11.36 16.73 7.39
C VAL A 327 12.32 16.49 6.23
N VAL A 328 11.83 16.68 5.00
CA VAL A 328 12.62 16.54 3.77
C VAL A 328 13.76 17.56 3.73
N ASP A 329 13.48 18.82 4.06
CA ASP A 329 14.45 19.91 4.10
C ASP A 329 15.57 19.63 5.10
N GLU A 330 15.20 19.13 6.28
CA GLU A 330 16.15 18.70 7.30
C GLU A 330 17.08 17.59 6.77
N THR A 331 16.50 16.53 6.17
CA THR A 331 17.26 15.42 5.61
C THR A 331 18.18 15.87 4.48
N MET A 332 17.67 16.67 3.54
CA MET A 332 18.46 17.13 2.40
C MET A 332 19.56 18.11 2.79
N LYS A 333 19.32 18.97 3.78
CA LYS A 333 20.37 19.82 4.34
C LYS A 333 21.50 18.98 4.94
N ALA A 334 21.18 17.92 5.67
CA ALA A 334 22.18 17.01 6.22
C ALA A 334 22.94 16.25 5.12
N VAL A 335 22.23 15.75 4.10
CA VAL A 335 22.84 15.08 2.93
C VAL A 335 23.80 16.01 2.18
N ARG A 336 23.34 17.21 1.79
CA ARG A 336 24.16 18.19 1.05
C ARG A 336 25.40 18.59 1.86
N SER A 337 25.24 18.82 3.17
CA SER A 337 26.37 19.13 4.06
C SER A 337 27.37 17.97 4.13
N ALA A 338 26.91 16.73 4.27
CA ALA A 338 27.77 15.55 4.35
C ALA A 338 28.52 15.28 3.03
N MET A 339 27.89 15.60 1.90
CA MET A 339 28.50 15.53 0.58
C MET A 339 29.30 16.78 0.18
N SER A 340 29.38 17.80 1.05
CA SER A 340 30.07 19.07 0.79
C SER A 340 29.55 19.82 -0.45
N LEU A 341 28.22 19.81 -0.66
CA LEU A 341 27.55 20.41 -1.82
C LEU A 341 27.06 21.85 -1.62
N GLY A 342 27.38 22.49 -0.49
CA GLY A 342 27.06 23.89 -0.19
C GLY A 342 26.12 24.06 0.99
#